data_AF-A0A643EZ73-F1
#
_entry.id   AF-A0A643EZ73-F1
#
_cell.length_a   1.000
_cell.length_b   1.000
_cell.length_c   1.000
_cell.angle_alpha   90.00
_cell.angle_beta   90.00
_cell.angle_gamma   90.00
#
_symmetry.space_group_name_H-M   'P 1'
#
loop_
_entity.id
_entity.type
_entity.pdbx_description
1 polymer ?
#
loop_
_entity_poly.entity_id
_entity_poly.type
_entity_poly.pdbx_seq_one_letter_code
_entity_poly.pdbx_strand_id
1 'polypeptide(L)'
;MYLSDYSRYAESGQRARRRMRFLGETPNGNKLWTPKEDELCREYGSDYAVLAKKLPHRSYMAIKKHCQKLGLRPRLRAVTAKELSLMRRLVPRGTSDEIQQAFPHRTLNCIKSICLYHGIYKEKKPYQSTGIALIDDIRARCFENNLTMTDLDDIARTKRYFQNRGWKDSKAPNYAAVYKAVAALDGEISIRWRDE
;
A
#
# COMPACT_ATOMS: atom_id res chain seq x y z
N MET A 1 9.79 -13.23 -33.17
CA MET A 1 8.37 -13.61 -33.07
C MET A 1 7.79 -13.64 -34.47
N TYR A 2 7.31 -14.78 -34.95
CA TYR A 2 6.84 -14.96 -36.33
C TYR A 2 5.32 -14.74 -36.43
N LEU A 3 4.85 -14.19 -37.55
CA LEU A 3 3.42 -13.98 -37.85
C LEU A 3 2.57 -15.27 -37.75
N SER A 4 3.18 -16.42 -38.01
CA SER A 4 2.56 -17.74 -37.89
C SER A 4 2.20 -18.13 -36.46
N ASP A 5 2.90 -17.59 -35.46
CA ASP A 5 2.57 -17.85 -34.07
C ASP A 5 1.34 -17.04 -33.65
N TYR A 6 1.23 -15.78 -34.12
CA TYR A 6 0.03 -14.96 -33.90
C TYR A 6 -1.24 -15.59 -34.50
N SER A 7 -1.17 -16.16 -35.70
CA SER A 7 -2.32 -16.84 -36.32
C SER A 7 -2.72 -18.09 -35.55
N ARG A 8 -1.76 -18.91 -35.11
CA ARG A 8 -2.02 -20.12 -34.30
C ARG A 8 -2.67 -19.79 -32.96
N TYR A 9 -2.19 -18.76 -32.27
CA TYR A 9 -2.80 -18.30 -31.01
C TYR A 9 -4.20 -17.71 -31.22
N ALA A 10 -4.42 -16.99 -32.33
CA ALA A 10 -5.74 -16.46 -32.67
C ALA A 10 -6.76 -17.59 -32.95
N GLU A 11 -6.39 -18.61 -33.73
CA GLU A 11 -7.24 -19.76 -34.03
C GLU A 11 -7.56 -20.60 -32.78
N SER A 12 -6.57 -20.81 -31.92
CA SER A 12 -6.77 -21.47 -30.62
C SER A 12 -7.76 -20.68 -29.75
N GLY A 13 -7.61 -19.35 -29.68
CA GLY A 13 -8.54 -18.47 -28.98
C GLY A 13 -9.97 -18.53 -29.55
N GLN A 14 -10.13 -18.61 -30.88
CA GLN A 14 -11.44 -18.77 -31.51
C GLN A 14 -12.08 -20.12 -31.17
N ARG A 15 -11.31 -21.22 -31.21
CA ARG A 15 -11.78 -22.56 -30.81
C ARG A 15 -12.25 -22.57 -29.36
N ALA A 16 -11.48 -21.98 -28.44
CA ALA A 16 -11.88 -21.83 -27.04
C ALA A 16 -13.17 -21.02 -26.88
N ARG A 17 -13.34 -19.92 -27.61
CA ARG A 17 -14.58 -19.12 -27.60
C ARG A 17 -15.79 -19.91 -28.11
N ARG A 18 -15.63 -20.69 -29.18
CA ARG A 18 -16.70 -21.56 -29.71
C ARG A 18 -17.11 -22.60 -28.67
N ARG A 19 -16.14 -23.27 -28.04
CA ARG A 19 -16.38 -24.24 -26.97
C ARG A 19 -17.10 -23.61 -25.78
N MET A 20 -16.65 -22.44 -25.32
CA MET A 20 -17.31 -21.73 -24.22
C MET A 20 -18.76 -21.37 -24.57
N ARG A 21 -19.03 -20.90 -25.79
CA ARG A 21 -20.40 -20.59 -26.24
C ARG A 21 -21.29 -21.83 -26.29
N PHE A 22 -20.76 -22.96 -26.75
CA PHE A 22 -21.49 -24.21 -26.83
C PHE A 22 -21.81 -24.78 -25.44
N LEU A 23 -20.83 -24.81 -24.54
CA LEU A 23 -21.01 -25.34 -23.18
C LEU A 23 -21.71 -24.36 -22.23
N GLY A 24 -21.74 -23.08 -22.57
CA GLY A 24 -22.25 -22.04 -21.68
C GLY A 24 -21.36 -21.78 -20.47
N GLU A 25 -20.12 -22.27 -20.47
CA GLU A 25 -19.18 -22.22 -19.34
C GLU A 25 -17.77 -21.86 -19.80
N THR A 26 -17.02 -21.21 -18.91
CA THR A 26 -15.59 -20.99 -19.06
C THR A 26 -14.82 -22.30 -18.86
N PRO A 27 -13.55 -22.42 -19.32
CA PRO A 27 -12.73 -23.61 -19.07
C PRO A 27 -12.58 -23.97 -17.59
N ASN A 28 -12.78 -22.99 -16.70
CA ASN A 28 -12.72 -23.16 -15.25
C ASN A 28 -14.08 -23.53 -14.63
N GLY A 29 -15.09 -23.88 -15.43
CA GLY A 29 -16.43 -24.28 -14.97
C GLY A 29 -17.35 -23.13 -14.55
N ASN A 30 -16.94 -21.87 -14.69
CA ASN A 30 -17.84 -20.74 -14.39
C ASN A 30 -18.82 -20.52 -15.54
N LYS A 31 -20.13 -20.41 -15.24
CA LYS A 31 -21.18 -20.09 -16.22
C LYS A 31 -20.88 -18.79 -16.98
N LEU A 32 -21.18 -18.75 -18.27
CA LEU A 32 -21.13 -17.52 -19.06
C LEU A 32 -22.30 -16.61 -18.71
N TRP A 33 -22.08 -15.30 -18.83
CA TRP A 33 -23.13 -14.30 -18.64
C TRP A 33 -24.13 -14.37 -19.80
N THR A 34 -25.41 -14.40 -19.48
CA THR A 34 -26.50 -14.42 -20.46
C THR A 34 -27.08 -13.03 -20.69
N PRO A 35 -27.69 -12.74 -21.85
CA PRO A 35 -28.32 -11.45 -22.12
C PRO A 35 -29.40 -11.06 -21.09
N LYS A 36 -30.12 -12.04 -20.53
CA LYS A 36 -31.11 -11.83 -19.46
C LYS A 36 -30.45 -11.36 -18.16
N GLU A 37 -29.30 -11.93 -17.81
CA GLU A 37 -28.51 -11.47 -16.65
C GLU A 37 -27.99 -10.05 -16.88
N ASP A 38 -27.55 -9.71 -18.11
CA ASP A 38 -27.11 -8.35 -18.45
C ASP A 38 -28.25 -7.32 -18.32
N GLU A 39 -29.46 -7.68 -18.72
CA GLU A 39 -30.65 -6.84 -18.59
C GLU A 39 -30.97 -6.57 -17.11
N LEU A 40 -30.97 -7.60 -16.26
CA LEU A 40 -31.10 -7.43 -14.82
C LEU A 40 -29.99 -6.53 -14.26
N CYS A 41 -28.74 -6.73 -14.70
CA CYS A 41 -27.64 -5.85 -14.29
C CYS A 41 -27.88 -4.39 -14.70
N ARG A 42 -28.42 -4.11 -15.90
CA ARG A 42 -28.75 -2.75 -16.35
C ARG A 42 -29.93 -2.15 -15.59
N GLU A 43 -30.92 -2.94 -15.22
CA GLU A 43 -32.11 -2.52 -14.46
C GLU A 43 -31.74 -2.09 -13.03
N TYR A 44 -30.99 -2.92 -12.31
CA TYR A 44 -30.64 -2.68 -10.89
C TYR A 44 -29.29 -1.96 -10.70
N GLY A 45 -28.47 -1.85 -11.74
CA GLY A 45 -27.23 -1.08 -11.77
C GLY A 45 -26.25 -1.39 -10.63
N SER A 46 -26.14 -0.46 -9.69
CA SER A 46 -25.21 -0.50 -8.54
C SER A 46 -25.79 -1.14 -7.26
N ASP A 47 -27.05 -1.57 -7.27
CA ASP A 47 -27.68 -2.26 -6.13
C ASP A 47 -27.34 -3.75 -6.11
N TYR A 48 -26.09 -4.03 -5.75
CA TYR A 48 -25.54 -5.39 -5.72
C TYR A 48 -26.27 -6.33 -4.76
N ALA A 49 -26.90 -5.78 -3.71
CA ALA A 49 -27.68 -6.59 -2.75
C ALA A 49 -28.94 -7.17 -3.40
N VAL A 50 -29.61 -6.40 -4.26
CA VAL A 50 -30.79 -6.86 -5.00
C VAL A 50 -30.37 -7.84 -6.10
N LEU A 51 -29.29 -7.51 -6.82
CA LEU A 51 -28.73 -8.39 -7.84
C LEU A 51 -28.30 -9.76 -7.26
N ALA A 52 -27.71 -9.78 -6.06
CA ALA A 52 -27.33 -11.03 -5.41
C ALA A 52 -28.54 -11.91 -5.06
N LYS A 53 -29.70 -11.31 -4.75
CA LYS A 53 -30.95 -12.06 -4.53
C LYS A 53 -31.54 -12.58 -5.85
N LYS A 54 -31.47 -11.79 -6.93
CA LYS A 54 -32.00 -12.18 -8.25
C LYS A 54 -31.10 -13.16 -9.02
N LEU A 55 -29.80 -13.19 -8.71
CA LEU A 55 -28.80 -14.07 -9.31
C LEU A 55 -28.10 -14.91 -8.23
N PRO A 56 -28.82 -15.82 -7.54
CA PRO A 56 -28.27 -16.57 -6.41
C PRO A 56 -27.14 -17.54 -6.82
N HIS A 57 -27.11 -17.96 -8.08
CA HIS A 57 -26.04 -18.79 -8.65
C HIS A 57 -24.76 -17.99 -8.97
N ARG A 58 -24.76 -16.67 -8.78
CA ARG A 58 -23.60 -15.80 -9.00
C ARG A 58 -23.10 -15.26 -7.67
N SER A 59 -21.78 -15.35 -7.47
CA SER A 59 -21.18 -14.70 -6.31
C SER A 59 -21.29 -13.18 -6.42
N TYR A 60 -21.38 -12.51 -5.27
CA TYR A 60 -21.40 -11.04 -5.19
C TYR A 60 -20.25 -10.40 -5.98
N MET A 61 -19.05 -10.97 -5.92
CA MET A 61 -17.88 -10.46 -6.64
C MET A 61 -18.01 -10.63 -8.15
N ALA A 62 -18.61 -11.72 -8.63
CA ALA A 62 -18.88 -11.92 -10.06
C ALA A 62 -19.83 -10.85 -10.58
N ILE A 63 -20.92 -10.57 -9.86
CA ILE A 63 -21.89 -9.52 -10.20
C ILE A 63 -21.20 -8.15 -10.24
N LYS A 64 -20.46 -7.80 -9.20
CA LYS A 64 -19.75 -6.52 -9.11
C LYS A 64 -18.77 -6.31 -10.27
N LYS A 65 -17.98 -7.33 -10.61
CA LYS A 65 -17.01 -7.28 -11.72
C LYS A 65 -17.71 -7.20 -13.08
N HIS A 66 -18.84 -7.87 -13.23
CA HIS A 66 -19.62 -7.82 -14.47
C HIS A 66 -20.30 -6.47 -14.68
N CYS A 67 -20.96 -5.91 -13.65
CA CYS A 67 -21.48 -4.55 -13.70
C CYS A 67 -20.37 -3.51 -14.00
N GLN A 68 -19.15 -3.72 -13.47
CA GLN A 68 -17.99 -2.90 -13.82
C GLN A 68 -17.66 -3.00 -15.32
N LYS A 69 -17.68 -4.19 -15.91
CA LYS A 69 -17.43 -4.41 -17.34
C LYS A 69 -18.50 -3.78 -18.21
N LEU A 70 -19.76 -3.77 -17.75
CA LEU A 70 -20.88 -3.09 -18.40
C LEU A 70 -20.87 -1.57 -18.23
N GLY A 71 -19.93 -1.01 -17.47
CA GLY A 71 -19.84 0.44 -17.23
C GLY A 71 -20.91 0.98 -16.28
N LEU A 72 -21.61 0.10 -15.55
CA LEU A 72 -22.72 0.45 -14.65
C LEU A 72 -22.23 0.91 -13.26
N ARG A 73 -20.92 0.89 -13.03
CA ARG A 73 -20.35 1.36 -11.78
C ARG A 73 -20.43 2.89 -11.71
N PRO A 74 -20.87 3.48 -10.59
CA PRO A 74 -20.78 4.91 -10.37
C PRO A 74 -19.35 5.39 -10.60
N ARG A 75 -19.18 6.45 -11.37
CA ARG A 75 -17.87 7.06 -11.59
C ARG A 75 -17.35 7.55 -10.24
N LEU A 76 -16.15 7.14 -9.87
CA LEU A 76 -15.49 7.67 -8.68
C LEU A 76 -15.27 9.16 -8.89
N ARG A 77 -15.56 9.97 -7.86
CA ARG A 77 -15.28 11.41 -7.89
C ARG A 77 -13.78 11.62 -8.02
N ALA A 78 -13.37 12.14 -9.17
CA ALA A 78 -11.99 12.52 -9.44
C ALA A 78 -11.48 13.46 -8.35
N VAL A 79 -10.19 13.38 -8.05
CA VAL A 79 -9.54 14.29 -7.11
C VAL A 79 -9.23 15.58 -7.84
N THR A 80 -9.73 16.69 -7.31
CA THR A 80 -9.47 18.02 -7.88
C THR A 80 -8.07 18.52 -7.49
N ALA A 81 -7.49 19.41 -8.31
CA ALA A 81 -6.20 20.02 -8.00
C ALA A 81 -6.21 20.80 -6.67
N LYS A 82 -7.36 21.40 -6.32
CA LYS A 82 -7.58 22.08 -5.04
C LYS A 82 -7.51 21.11 -3.87
N GLU A 83 -8.17 19.95 -3.98
CA GLU A 83 -8.08 18.89 -2.96
C GLU A 83 -6.64 18.40 -2.79
N LEU A 84 -5.91 18.16 -3.90
CA LEU A 84 -4.51 17.72 -3.82
C LEU A 84 -3.61 18.76 -3.15
N SER A 85 -3.78 20.04 -3.48
CA SER A 85 -3.01 21.12 -2.87
C SER A 85 -3.28 21.22 -1.36
N LEU A 86 -4.54 21.05 -0.96
CA LEU A 86 -4.90 21.00 0.46
C LEU A 86 -4.31 19.76 1.15
N MET A 87 -4.35 18.59 0.50
CA MET A 87 -3.76 17.35 1.03
C MET A 87 -2.25 17.50 1.25
N ARG A 88 -1.51 18.09 0.29
CA ARG A 88 -0.05 18.31 0.42
C ARG A 88 0.32 19.17 1.63
N ARG A 89 -0.54 20.12 2.00
CA ARG A 89 -0.30 21.01 3.15
C ARG A 89 -0.73 20.36 4.47
N LEU A 90 -1.89 19.71 4.49
CA LEU A 90 -2.54 19.26 5.72
C LEU A 90 -2.16 17.84 6.12
N VAL A 91 -1.99 16.91 5.17
CA VAL A 91 -1.71 15.50 5.48
C VAL A 91 -0.36 15.28 6.17
N PRO A 92 0.73 15.98 5.80
CA PRO A 92 2.03 15.75 6.43
C PRO A 92 2.03 15.97 7.95
N ARG A 93 1.28 16.98 8.42
CA ARG A 93 1.26 17.43 9.83
C ARG A 93 -0.01 17.08 10.58
N GLY A 94 -1.12 16.92 9.86
CA GLY A 94 -2.45 16.83 10.44
C GLY A 94 -2.75 15.52 11.15
N THR A 95 -3.60 15.62 12.17
CA THR A 95 -4.22 14.45 12.81
C THR A 95 -5.25 13.81 11.89
N SER A 96 -5.64 12.56 12.18
CA SER A 96 -6.67 11.88 11.38
C SER A 96 -8.00 12.62 11.41
N ASP A 97 -8.34 13.26 12.53
CA ASP A 97 -9.60 13.96 12.71
C ASP A 97 -9.62 15.28 11.94
N GLU A 98 -8.53 16.06 11.99
CA GLU A 98 -8.35 17.26 11.17
C GLU A 98 -8.43 16.95 9.67
N ILE A 99 -7.82 15.84 9.23
CA ILE A 99 -7.92 15.37 7.85
C ILE A 99 -9.37 15.02 7.50
N GLN A 100 -10.09 14.32 8.38
CA GLN A 100 -11.47 13.94 8.11
C GLN A 100 -12.42 15.17 8.09
N GLN A 101 -12.18 16.16 8.95
CA GLN A 101 -12.91 17.42 8.98
C GLN A 101 -12.66 18.25 7.71
N ALA A 102 -11.42 18.27 7.19
CA ALA A 102 -11.09 18.97 5.95
C ALA A 102 -11.68 18.32 4.69
N PHE A 103 -11.99 17.01 4.75
CA PHE A 103 -12.52 16.24 3.62
C PHE A 103 -13.77 15.43 4.02
N PRO A 104 -14.89 16.07 4.37
CA PRO A 104 -16.07 15.37 4.89
C PRO A 104 -16.70 14.40 3.87
N HIS A 105 -16.50 14.66 2.58
CA HIS A 105 -17.02 13.83 1.49
C HIS A 105 -16.13 12.63 1.12
N ARG A 106 -14.96 12.48 1.75
CA ARG A 106 -14.03 11.37 1.49
C ARG A 106 -13.72 10.66 2.79
N THR A 107 -13.70 9.33 2.72
CA THR A 107 -13.24 8.52 3.84
C THR A 107 -11.73 8.61 3.98
N LEU A 108 -11.22 8.47 5.20
CA LEU A 108 -9.76 8.43 5.47
C LEU A 108 -9.01 7.42 4.59
N ASN A 109 -9.60 6.26 4.30
CA ASN A 109 -8.96 5.25 3.44
C ASN A 109 -8.83 5.73 1.98
N CYS A 110 -9.83 6.46 1.48
CA CYS A 110 -9.76 7.09 0.16
C CYS A 110 -8.63 8.13 0.13
N ILE A 111 -8.55 8.98 1.15
CA ILE A 111 -7.51 10.01 1.27
C ILE A 111 -6.12 9.37 1.33
N LYS A 112 -5.93 8.33 2.16
CA LYS A 112 -4.67 7.57 2.23
C LYS A 112 -4.26 7.02 0.87
N SER A 113 -5.20 6.42 0.13
CA SER A 113 -4.92 5.85 -1.20
C SER A 113 -4.50 6.91 -2.21
N ILE A 114 -5.17 8.07 -2.19
CA ILE A 114 -4.83 9.22 -3.04
C ILE A 114 -3.44 9.75 -2.68
N CYS A 115 -3.16 9.92 -1.38
CA CYS A 115 -1.88 10.42 -0.90
C CYS A 115 -0.73 9.49 -1.30
N LEU A 116 -0.89 8.17 -1.13
CA LEU A 116 0.09 7.19 -1.57
C LEU A 116 0.36 7.26 -3.07
N TYR A 117 -0.70 7.36 -3.89
CA TYR A 117 -0.56 7.49 -5.34
C TYR A 117 0.18 8.76 -5.76
N HIS A 118 0.03 9.85 -5.01
CA HIS A 118 0.66 11.13 -5.29
C HIS A 118 1.95 11.39 -4.48
N GLY A 119 2.48 10.39 -3.76
CA GLY A 119 3.70 10.53 -2.96
C GLY A 119 3.59 11.52 -1.79
N ILE A 120 2.39 11.74 -1.26
CA ILE A 120 2.14 12.59 -0.10
C ILE A 120 2.19 11.71 1.14
N TYR A 121 3.24 11.89 1.96
CA TYR A 121 3.44 11.10 3.17
C TYR A 121 3.33 11.97 4.41
N LYS A 122 3.05 11.32 5.55
CA LYS A 122 3.16 11.97 6.86
C LYS A 122 4.62 12.32 7.14
N GLU A 123 4.85 13.44 7.84
CA GLU A 123 6.17 13.74 8.37
C GLU A 123 6.62 12.57 9.28
N LYS A 124 7.86 12.11 9.09
CA LYS A 124 8.42 11.04 9.91
C LYS A 124 8.46 11.55 11.35
N LYS A 125 7.93 10.76 12.29
CA LYS A 125 8.06 11.08 13.71
C LYS A 125 9.49 10.77 14.18
N PRO A 126 10.02 11.55 15.13
CA PRO A 126 11.25 11.19 15.82
C PRO A 126 11.18 9.77 16.39
N TYR A 127 12.32 9.12 16.45
CA TYR A 127 12.44 7.81 17.06
C TYR A 127 12.11 7.86 18.56
N GLN A 128 11.36 6.88 19.05
CA GLN A 128 11.13 6.72 20.49
C GLN A 128 12.46 6.52 21.22
N SER A 129 12.59 7.18 22.38
CA SER A 129 13.69 6.99 23.32
C SER A 129 13.69 5.56 23.86
N THR A 130 14.90 5.01 23.96
CA THR A 130 15.20 3.65 24.40
C THR A 130 15.63 3.60 25.86
N GLY A 131 15.90 4.76 26.48
CA GLY A 131 16.43 4.87 27.84
C GLY A 131 17.95 4.74 27.92
N ILE A 132 18.62 4.44 26.80
CA ILE A 132 20.07 4.34 26.70
C ILE A 132 20.54 5.58 25.93
N ALA A 133 21.13 6.56 26.63
CA ALA A 133 21.51 7.85 26.06
C ALA A 133 22.32 7.71 24.75
N LEU A 134 23.32 6.82 24.75
CA LEU A 134 24.16 6.55 23.57
C LEU A 134 23.36 6.10 22.33
N ILE A 135 22.35 5.25 22.52
CA ILE A 135 21.51 4.77 21.42
C ILE A 135 20.51 5.83 20.99
N ASP A 136 20.00 6.62 21.94
CA ASP A 136 19.06 7.71 21.67
C ASP A 136 19.70 8.83 20.87
N ASP A 137 20.96 9.17 21.14
CA ASP A 137 21.74 10.15 20.37
C ASP A 137 21.98 9.68 18.93
N ILE A 138 22.36 8.41 18.73
CA ILE A 138 22.50 7.81 17.39
C ILE A 138 21.17 7.89 16.64
N ARG A 139 20.06 7.56 17.30
CA ARG A 139 18.72 7.61 16.71
C ARG A 139 18.31 9.04 16.36
N ALA A 140 18.61 10.02 17.22
CA ALA A 140 18.37 11.43 16.95
C ALA A 140 19.16 11.92 15.72
N ARG A 141 20.45 11.60 15.64
CA ARG A 141 21.29 11.92 14.47
C ARG A 141 20.82 11.24 13.19
N CYS A 142 20.35 9.99 13.26
CA CYS A 142 19.74 9.34 12.10
C CYS A 142 18.49 10.08 11.63
N PHE A 143 17.64 10.50 12.58
CA PHE A 143 16.43 11.25 12.26
C PHE A 143 16.73 12.61 11.60
N GLU A 144 17.71 13.34 12.10
CA GLU A 144 18.20 14.60 11.50
C GLU A 144 18.69 14.40 10.06
N ASN A 145 19.38 13.30 9.79
CA ASN A 145 19.89 12.95 8.46
C ASN A 145 18.85 12.26 7.56
N ASN A 146 17.57 12.18 7.98
CA ASN A 146 16.50 11.45 7.29
C ASN A 146 16.77 9.94 7.06
N LEU A 147 17.73 9.37 7.77
CA LEU A 147 18.14 7.97 7.68
C LEU A 147 17.23 7.07 8.51
N THR A 148 16.91 5.90 7.97
CA THR A 148 16.25 4.85 8.72
C THR A 148 17.26 3.99 9.50
N MET A 149 16.79 3.23 10.49
CA MET A 149 17.66 2.26 11.19
C MET A 149 18.18 1.17 10.25
N THR A 150 17.43 0.85 9.18
CA THR A 150 17.89 -0.04 8.12
C THR A 150 19.03 0.60 7.34
N ASP A 151 18.88 1.86 6.94
CA ASP A 151 19.93 2.60 6.25
C ASP A 151 21.20 2.70 7.12
N LEU A 152 21.04 2.92 8.43
CA LEU A 152 22.15 2.90 9.38
C LEU A 152 22.87 1.55 9.40
N ASP A 153 22.12 0.44 9.47
CA ASP A 153 22.70 -0.90 9.46
C ASP A 153 23.48 -1.21 8.16
N ASP A 154 23.01 -0.69 7.03
CA ASP A 154 23.65 -0.82 5.72
C ASP A 154 24.93 0.03 5.63
N ILE A 155 24.89 1.30 6.07
CA ILE A 155 26.05 2.20 6.07
C ILE A 155 27.12 1.72 7.06
N ALA A 156 26.72 1.36 8.28
CA ALA A 156 27.63 0.92 9.34
C ALA A 156 28.07 -0.55 9.21
N ARG A 157 27.50 -1.31 8.26
CA ARG A 157 27.71 -2.75 8.07
C ARG A 157 27.51 -3.54 9.38
N THR A 158 26.44 -3.22 10.11
CA THR A 158 26.06 -3.86 11.39
C THR A 158 24.98 -4.93 11.22
N LYS A 159 24.71 -5.33 9.97
CA LYS A 159 23.72 -6.33 9.56
C LYS A 159 22.28 -5.89 9.82
N ARG A 160 21.72 -6.20 10.99
CA ARG A 160 20.33 -5.88 11.39
C ARG A 160 20.25 -5.46 12.85
N TYR A 161 21.36 -4.98 13.42
CA TYR A 161 21.46 -4.70 14.84
C TYR A 161 20.52 -3.57 15.24
N PHE A 162 20.51 -2.47 14.47
CA PHE A 162 19.68 -1.32 14.75
C PHE A 162 18.22 -1.51 14.35
N GLN A 163 17.99 -2.20 13.23
CA GLN A 163 16.66 -2.57 12.78
C GLN A 163 15.94 -3.47 13.80
N ASN A 164 16.63 -4.47 14.36
CA ASN A 164 16.03 -5.43 15.30
C ASN A 164 16.07 -4.99 16.76
N ARG A 165 16.58 -3.79 17.06
CA ARG A 165 16.75 -3.28 18.43
C ARG A 165 17.59 -4.22 19.30
N GLY A 166 18.72 -4.69 18.77
CA GLY A 166 19.57 -5.70 19.42
C GLY A 166 20.16 -5.31 20.79
N TRP A 167 19.96 -4.07 21.24
CA TRP A 167 20.27 -3.62 22.60
C TRP A 167 19.19 -3.99 23.64
N LYS A 168 17.98 -4.39 23.23
CA LYS A 168 16.90 -4.72 24.18
C LYS A 168 17.09 -6.06 24.89
N ASP A 169 17.63 -7.05 24.19
CA ASP A 169 17.72 -8.43 24.70
C ASP A 169 19.02 -8.66 25.49
N SER A 170 19.94 -7.69 25.48
CA SER A 170 21.25 -7.79 26.13
C SER A 170 21.35 -6.81 27.29
N LYS A 171 22.04 -7.22 28.37
CA LYS A 171 22.32 -6.34 29.53
C LYS A 171 23.09 -5.07 29.16
N ALA A 172 23.85 -5.10 28.06
CA ALA A 172 24.59 -3.97 27.53
C ALA A 172 24.46 -3.89 26.00
N PRO A 173 24.48 -2.68 25.41
CA PRO A 173 24.60 -2.51 23.97
C PRO A 173 25.88 -3.12 23.41
N ASN A 174 25.85 -3.54 22.15
CA ASN A 174 27.04 -3.99 21.45
C ASN A 174 27.89 -2.77 21.07
N TYR A 175 28.92 -2.49 21.86
CA TYR A 175 29.81 -1.34 21.66
C TYR A 175 30.51 -1.33 20.30
N ALA A 176 30.79 -2.50 19.70
CA ALA A 176 31.38 -2.56 18.36
C ALA A 176 30.38 -2.10 17.28
N ALA A 177 29.11 -2.43 17.41
CA ALA A 177 28.06 -1.95 16.52
C ALA A 177 27.81 -0.44 16.71
N VAL A 178 27.83 0.02 17.96
CA VAL A 178 27.71 1.44 18.30
C VAL A 178 28.87 2.24 17.70
N TYR A 179 30.12 1.79 17.89
CA TYR A 179 31.29 2.47 17.34
C TYR A 179 31.20 2.64 15.82
N LYS A 180 30.81 1.57 15.10
CA LYS A 180 30.61 1.62 13.64
C LYS A 180 29.51 2.60 13.24
N ALA A 181 28.41 2.66 13.98
CA ALA A 181 27.32 3.60 13.73
C ALA A 181 27.73 5.05 13.99
N VAL A 182 28.49 5.31 15.06
CA VAL A 182 28.99 6.66 15.36
C VAL A 182 29.97 7.12 14.27
N ALA A 183 30.89 6.25 13.85
CA ALA A 183 31.80 6.53 12.74
C ALA A 183 31.04 6.75 11.40
N ALA A 184 29.98 5.99 11.14
CA ALA A 184 29.14 6.13 9.95
C ALA A 184 28.32 7.43 9.92
N LEU A 185 28.11 8.06 11.08
CA LEU A 185 27.38 9.32 11.24
C LEU A 185 28.34 10.51 11.47
N ASP A 186 29.63 10.33 11.17
CA ASP A 186 30.72 11.31 11.36
C ASP A 186 30.81 11.84 12.80
N GLY A 187 30.58 10.97 13.79
CA GLY A 187 30.69 11.28 15.21
C GLY A 187 31.95 10.72 15.86
N GLU A 188 32.26 11.23 17.06
CA GLU A 188 33.36 10.76 17.90
C GLU A 188 32.85 10.26 19.26
N ILE A 189 33.45 9.20 19.79
CA ILE A 189 33.13 8.68 21.13
C ILE A 189 34.20 9.15 22.10
N SER A 190 33.83 10.02 23.03
CA SER A 190 34.67 10.42 24.16
C SER A 190 34.35 9.61 25.41
N ILE A 191 35.37 9.08 26.10
CA ILE A 191 35.22 8.42 27.40
C ILE A 191 35.46 9.47 28.49
N ARG A 192 34.50 9.60 29.42
CA ARG A 192 34.66 10.37 30.65
C ARG A 192 34.62 9.43 31.84
N TRP A 193 35.67 9.46 32.64
CA TRP A 193 35.70 8.80 33.94
C TRP A 193 35.00 9.71 34.95
N ARG A 194 34.30 9.13 35.92
CA ARG A 194 33.79 9.92 37.05
C ARG A 194 35.00 10.22 37.94
N ASP A 195 35.26 11.50 38.17
CA ASP A 195 36.14 11.92 39.25
C ASP A 195 35.41 11.59 40.57
N GLU A 196 36.12 10.97 41.52
CA GLU A 196 35.60 10.59 42.84
C GLU A 196 34.95 11.75 43.61
#